data_AF-A0A9X4QLN1-F1
#
_entry.id   AF-A0A9X4QLN1-F1
#
_cell.length_a   1.000
_cell.length_b   1.000
_cell.length_c   1.000
_cell.angle_alpha   90.00
_cell.angle_beta   90.00
_cell.angle_gamma   90.00
#
_symmetry.space_group_name_H-M   'P 1'
#
loop_
_entity.id
_entity.type
_entity.pdbx_description
1 polymer ?
#
loop_
_entity_poly.entity_id
_entity_poly.type
_entity_poly.pdbx_seq_one_letter_code
_entity_poly.pdbx_strand_id
1 'polypeptide(L)'
;MLPKGTVVSKVVKNPEAGSVTVDFAKPLSGIPASDERKALEAIVWTMTELPGIDKVHLTVAGKDMTQLPASGLPVPGVLTRNIGINLERSPQVKVSDSMAVTLYFSAKNEQGDGYFVPVTRLVERQNDRARAALGELIKGPQDTKSLEAVMLANTKVEELALKSDTVQVKLKEQDWAAGMTMPTEMMEGLVLTLTEATGAPKVAVAVNGSTKLTGADSETYEQPVERPAQINAYTG
;
A
#
# COMPACT_ATOMS: atom_id res chain seq x y z
N MET A 1 -0.89 17.23 -8.63
CA MET A 1 -1.53 17.12 -7.30
C MET A 1 -1.40 18.43 -6.52
N LEU A 2 -0.21 19.01 -6.34
CA LEU A 2 -0.07 20.30 -5.66
C LEU A 2 -0.34 21.49 -6.61
N PRO A 3 -0.90 22.61 -6.11
CA PRO A 3 -1.11 23.82 -6.90
C PRO A 3 0.17 24.37 -7.50
N LYS A 4 0.07 24.97 -8.69
CA LYS A 4 1.17 25.72 -9.29
C LYS A 4 1.63 26.83 -8.33
N GLY A 5 2.93 26.92 -8.11
CA GLY A 5 3.51 27.91 -7.19
C GLY A 5 3.50 27.49 -5.72
N THR A 6 3.15 26.24 -5.41
CA THR A 6 3.41 25.66 -4.07
C THR A 6 4.92 25.70 -3.79
N VAL A 7 5.29 26.23 -2.63
CA VAL A 7 6.69 26.32 -2.17
C VAL A 7 6.84 25.53 -0.88
N VAL A 8 7.72 24.54 -0.90
CA VAL A 8 8.21 23.86 0.31
C VAL A 8 9.38 24.66 0.84
N SER A 9 9.21 25.26 2.02
CA SER A 9 10.24 26.04 2.70
C SER A 9 11.33 25.16 3.29
N LYS A 10 10.95 24.02 3.88
CA LYS A 10 11.88 23.14 4.58
C LYS A 10 11.40 21.69 4.57
N VAL A 11 12.33 20.76 4.49
CA VAL A 11 12.10 19.33 4.79
C VAL A 11 13.11 18.91 5.84
N VAL A 12 12.64 18.43 6.99
CA VAL A 12 13.49 17.98 8.11
C VAL A 12 13.22 16.53 8.39
N LYS A 13 14.20 15.67 8.12
CA LYS A 13 14.15 14.26 8.49
C LYS A 13 14.63 14.08 9.93
N ASN A 14 13.97 13.21 10.66
CA ASN A 14 14.37 12.70 11.96
C ASN A 14 14.45 11.17 11.88
N PRO A 15 15.60 10.61 11.45
CA PRO A 15 15.75 9.16 11.28
C PRO A 15 15.55 8.38 12.59
N GLU A 16 15.94 8.94 13.74
CA GLU A 16 15.79 8.29 15.04
C GLU A 16 14.31 8.12 15.43
N ALA A 17 13.46 9.08 15.08
CA ALA A 17 12.03 9.03 15.32
C ALA A 17 11.22 8.35 14.19
N GLY A 18 11.89 8.04 13.08
CA GLY A 18 11.26 7.58 11.84
C GLY A 18 10.35 8.62 11.19
N SER A 19 10.60 9.91 11.38
CA SER A 19 9.68 10.96 10.94
C SER A 19 10.29 11.98 10.01
N VAL A 20 9.44 12.65 9.22
CA VAL A 20 9.82 13.80 8.41
C VAL A 20 8.83 14.94 8.61
N THR A 21 9.33 16.16 8.73
CA THR A 21 8.51 17.38 8.73
C THR A 21 8.65 18.07 7.38
N VAL A 22 7.52 18.35 6.73
CA VAL A 22 7.44 19.13 5.49
C VAL A 22 6.78 20.47 5.80
N ASP A 23 7.56 21.55 5.70
CA ASP A 23 7.10 22.92 5.92
C ASP A 23 6.79 23.61 4.60
N PHE A 24 5.56 24.07 4.43
CA PHE A 24 5.13 24.87 3.30
C PHE A 24 5.23 26.36 3.60
N ALA A 25 5.64 27.16 2.62
CA ALA A 25 5.74 28.62 2.80
C ALA A 25 4.38 29.29 3.03
N LYS A 26 3.32 28.72 2.45
CA LYS A 26 1.94 29.21 2.50
C LYS A 26 0.97 28.04 2.57
N PRO A 27 -0.27 28.25 3.02
CA PRO A 27 -1.30 27.22 2.95
C PRO A 27 -1.44 26.68 1.53
N LEU A 28 -1.81 25.40 1.39
CA LEU A 28 -2.04 24.73 0.10
C LEU A 28 -3.37 25.20 -0.56
N SER A 29 -3.51 26.50 -0.75
CA SER A 29 -4.70 27.12 -1.35
C SER A 29 -4.81 26.82 -2.84
N GLY A 30 -6.03 26.72 -3.35
CA GLY A 30 -6.31 26.50 -4.77
C GLY A 30 -6.46 25.03 -5.15
N ILE A 31 -6.39 24.10 -4.19
CA ILE A 31 -6.89 22.74 -4.35
C ILE A 31 -8.39 22.75 -4.05
N PRO A 32 -9.25 22.20 -4.92
CA PRO A 32 -10.66 22.00 -4.59
C PRO A 32 -10.83 21.15 -3.33
N ALA A 33 -11.84 21.45 -2.50
CA ALA A 33 -12.11 20.69 -1.27
C ALA A 33 -12.23 19.16 -1.50
N SER A 34 -12.70 18.75 -2.68
CA SER A 34 -12.79 17.34 -3.10
C SER A 34 -11.44 16.65 -3.35
N ASP A 35 -10.38 17.41 -3.59
CA ASP A 35 -9.06 16.89 -3.95
C ASP A 35 -7.99 17.14 -2.88
N GLU A 36 -8.27 17.95 -1.85
CA GLU A 36 -7.32 18.23 -0.77
C GLU A 36 -6.88 16.96 -0.04
N ARG A 37 -7.81 16.03 0.19
CA ARG A 37 -7.46 14.75 0.81
C ARG A 37 -6.48 13.96 -0.06
N LYS A 38 -6.68 13.93 -1.39
CA LYS A 38 -5.77 13.22 -2.31
C LYS A 38 -4.38 13.84 -2.30
N ALA A 39 -4.28 15.17 -2.23
CA ALA A 39 -3.00 15.85 -2.11
C ALA A 39 -2.29 15.49 -0.79
N LEU A 40 -3.04 15.43 0.32
CA LEU A 40 -2.53 15.00 1.62
C LEU A 40 -2.04 13.54 1.57
N GLU A 41 -2.83 12.62 1.01
CA GLU A 41 -2.47 11.22 0.79
C GLU A 41 -1.17 11.14 -0.03
N ALA A 42 -1.09 11.82 -1.18
CA ALA A 42 0.09 11.82 -2.03
C ALA A 42 1.36 12.27 -1.27
N ILE A 43 1.29 13.35 -0.50
CA ILE A 43 2.44 13.81 0.30
C ILE A 43 2.86 12.74 1.31
N VAL A 44 1.91 12.18 2.07
CA VAL A 44 2.20 11.18 3.11
C VAL A 44 2.82 9.93 2.50
N TRP A 45 2.26 9.44 1.40
CA TRP A 45 2.76 8.24 0.72
C TRP A 45 4.16 8.46 0.14
N THR A 46 4.40 9.56 -0.57
CA THR A 46 5.74 9.88 -1.09
C THR A 46 6.78 10.04 0.02
N MET A 47 6.41 10.67 1.14
CA MET A 47 7.35 10.87 2.25
C MET A 47 7.67 9.57 2.99
N THR A 48 6.70 8.66 3.11
CA THR A 48 6.87 7.34 3.76
C THR A 48 7.40 6.26 2.82
N GLU A 49 7.69 6.58 1.57
CA GLU A 49 8.54 5.74 0.70
C GLU A 49 10.03 5.89 1.02
N LEU A 50 10.42 6.96 1.72
CA LEU A 50 11.79 7.14 2.14
C LEU A 50 12.18 6.06 3.16
N PRO A 51 13.33 5.38 2.99
CA PRO A 51 13.78 4.35 3.93
C PRO A 51 13.83 4.88 5.36
N GLY A 52 13.21 4.13 6.28
CA GLY A 52 13.17 4.46 7.70
C GLY A 52 12.19 5.58 8.09
N ILE A 53 11.34 6.05 7.19
CA ILE A 53 10.32 7.07 7.48
C ILE A 53 8.92 6.44 7.47
N ASP A 54 8.24 6.45 8.62
CA ASP A 54 6.86 5.97 8.78
C ASP A 54 5.87 7.08 9.19
N LYS A 55 6.39 8.25 9.61
CA LYS A 55 5.62 9.38 10.12
C LYS A 55 5.90 10.67 9.36
N VAL A 56 4.86 11.46 9.13
CA VAL A 56 4.92 12.75 8.44
C VAL A 56 4.25 13.81 9.29
N HIS A 57 4.92 14.95 9.43
CA HIS A 57 4.39 16.16 10.04
C HIS A 57 4.30 17.24 8.97
N LEU A 58 3.19 17.98 8.94
CA LEU A 58 3.00 19.06 7.99
C LEU A 58 2.88 20.39 8.72
N THR A 59 3.65 21.38 8.28
CA THR A 59 3.61 22.73 8.82
C THR A 59 3.44 23.76 7.70
N VAL A 60 2.94 24.93 8.07
CA VAL A 60 2.84 26.10 7.19
C VAL A 60 3.52 27.28 7.89
N ALA A 61 4.56 27.82 7.28
CA ALA A 61 5.37 28.89 7.83
C ALA A 61 5.81 28.61 9.28
N GLY A 62 6.25 27.37 9.54
CA GLY A 62 6.73 26.90 10.83
C GLY A 62 5.65 26.59 11.88
N LYS A 63 4.35 26.64 11.52
CA LYS A 63 3.24 26.30 12.43
C LYS A 63 2.54 25.03 11.97
N ASP A 64 2.05 24.23 12.91
CA ASP A 64 1.33 22.99 12.60
C ASP A 64 0.13 23.25 11.70
N MET A 65 0.03 22.45 10.63
CA MET A 65 -1.17 22.39 9.81
C MET A 65 -2.18 21.49 10.54
N THR A 66 -3.21 22.10 11.13
CA THR A 66 -4.24 21.36 11.89
C THR A 66 -5.50 21.07 11.09
N GLN A 67 -5.67 21.70 9.93
CA GLN A 67 -6.80 21.48 9.03
C GLN A 67 -6.44 21.84 7.59
N LEU A 68 -7.15 21.23 6.63
CA LEU A 68 -7.03 21.54 5.20
C LEU A 68 -7.80 22.85 4.87
N PRO A 69 -7.23 23.74 4.04
CA PRO A 69 -7.75 25.10 3.86
C PRO A 69 -9.14 25.21 3.20
N ALA A 70 -9.51 24.33 2.26
CA ALA A 70 -10.78 24.43 1.52
C ALA A 70 -11.89 23.55 2.10
N SER A 71 -11.56 22.34 2.57
CA SER A 71 -12.50 21.35 3.09
C SER A 71 -12.70 21.44 4.60
N GLY A 72 -11.77 22.09 5.33
CA GLY A 72 -11.78 22.12 6.79
C GLY A 72 -11.51 20.76 7.44
N LEU A 73 -11.09 19.75 6.67
CA LEU A 73 -10.77 18.43 7.21
C LEU A 73 -9.63 18.54 8.22
N PRO A 74 -9.77 18.00 9.44
CA PRO A 74 -8.69 17.99 10.43
C PRO A 74 -7.48 17.22 9.91
N VAL A 75 -6.30 17.78 10.17
CA VAL A 75 -5.01 17.16 9.89
C VAL A 75 -4.40 16.75 11.23
N PRO A 76 -4.27 15.44 11.50
CA PRO A 76 -3.58 14.96 12.71
C PRO A 76 -2.14 15.47 12.74
N GLY A 77 -1.63 15.74 13.95
CA GLY A 77 -0.24 16.21 14.13
C GLY A 77 0.81 15.19 13.65
N VAL A 78 0.47 13.90 13.60
CA VAL A 78 1.28 12.84 13.02
C VAL A 78 0.46 12.12 11.96
N LEU A 79 0.94 12.11 10.73
CA LEU A 79 0.35 11.39 9.61
C LEU A 79 1.17 10.14 9.32
N THR A 80 0.49 9.06 8.96
CA THR A 80 1.09 7.78 8.56
C THR A 80 0.29 7.22 7.38
N ARG A 81 0.75 6.12 6.76
CA ARG A 81 -0.01 5.43 5.70
C ARG A 81 -1.41 4.96 6.12
N ASN A 82 -1.74 4.97 7.42
CA ASN A 82 -3.10 4.75 7.92
C ASN A 82 -4.12 5.79 7.44
N ILE A 83 -3.69 6.92 6.87
CA ILE A 83 -4.59 7.83 6.12
C ILE A 83 -5.27 7.11 4.94
N GLY A 84 -4.66 6.03 4.42
CA GLY A 84 -5.09 5.33 3.22
C GLY A 84 -4.68 6.05 1.94
N ILE A 85 -5.07 5.46 0.82
CA ILE A 85 -4.90 5.96 -0.55
C ILE A 85 -5.92 5.24 -1.44
N ASN A 86 -6.46 5.94 -2.45
CA ASN A 86 -7.43 5.39 -3.40
C ASN A 86 -8.57 4.61 -2.69
N LEU A 87 -9.26 5.28 -1.76
CA LEU A 87 -10.23 4.63 -0.87
C LEU A 87 -11.40 3.99 -1.63
N GLU A 88 -11.50 2.66 -1.58
CA GLU A 88 -12.67 1.88 -1.97
C GLU A 88 -13.66 1.81 -0.80
N ARG A 89 -14.86 2.35 -1.00
CA ARG A 89 -15.97 2.24 -0.05
C ARG A 89 -16.98 1.23 -0.56
N SER A 90 -17.12 0.11 0.13
CA SER A 90 -18.32 -0.72 -0.03
C SER A 90 -19.51 -0.03 0.66
N PRO A 91 -20.65 0.18 -0.01
CA PRO A 91 -21.85 0.74 0.60
C PRO A 91 -22.37 -0.07 1.80
N GLN A 92 -21.96 -1.33 1.90
CA GLN A 92 -22.45 -2.30 2.88
C GLN A 92 -21.68 -2.24 4.21
N VAL A 93 -20.52 -1.59 4.25
CA VAL A 93 -19.66 -1.55 5.45
C VAL A 93 -19.90 -0.26 6.22
N LYS A 94 -20.35 -0.38 7.48
CA LYS A 94 -20.45 0.76 8.39
C LYS A 94 -19.05 1.21 8.80
N VAL A 95 -18.74 2.48 8.54
CA VAL A 95 -17.40 3.05 8.82
C VAL A 95 -16.97 2.85 10.28
N SER A 96 -17.89 3.02 11.25
CA SER A 96 -17.62 2.85 12.69
C SER A 96 -17.11 1.45 13.05
N ASP A 97 -17.61 0.44 12.34
CA ASP A 97 -17.37 -0.98 12.65
C ASP A 97 -16.30 -1.59 11.73
N SER A 98 -15.68 -0.75 10.89
CA SER A 98 -14.72 -1.15 9.87
C SER A 98 -13.27 -0.97 10.28
N MET A 99 -12.39 -1.71 9.61
CA MET A 99 -10.96 -1.43 9.58
C MET A 99 -10.50 -1.20 8.13
N ALA A 100 -9.44 -0.42 7.96
CA ALA A 100 -8.84 -0.17 6.67
C ALA A 100 -7.69 -1.16 6.39
N VAL A 101 -7.73 -1.79 5.22
CA VAL A 101 -6.62 -2.61 4.69
C VAL A 101 -6.15 -2.00 3.37
N THR A 102 -4.85 -1.98 3.15
CA THR A 102 -4.26 -1.54 1.89
C THR A 102 -3.93 -2.77 1.06
N LEU A 103 -4.38 -2.78 -0.18
CA LEU A 103 -4.23 -3.84 -1.16
C LEU A 103 -3.44 -3.30 -2.35
N TYR A 104 -2.61 -4.12 -2.98
CA TYR A 104 -1.87 -3.73 -4.18
C TYR A 104 -2.37 -4.52 -5.38
N PHE A 105 -2.97 -3.82 -6.33
CA PHE A 105 -3.45 -4.38 -7.60
C PHE A 105 -2.57 -3.90 -8.75
N SER A 106 -2.63 -4.60 -9.89
CA SER A 106 -1.89 -4.21 -11.09
C SER A 106 -2.72 -3.25 -11.95
N ALA A 107 -2.04 -2.39 -12.70
CA ALA A 107 -2.60 -1.56 -13.76
C ALA A 107 -1.55 -1.45 -14.88
N LYS A 108 -1.96 -1.01 -16.07
CA LYS A 108 -1.05 -0.82 -17.21
C LYS A 108 -1.01 0.64 -17.63
N ASN A 109 0.18 1.13 -17.98
CA ASN A 109 0.33 2.46 -18.56
C ASN A 109 -0.06 2.44 -20.06
N GLU A 110 0.00 3.59 -20.72
CA GLU A 110 -0.32 3.69 -22.16
C GLU A 110 0.63 2.86 -23.06
N GLN A 111 1.83 2.52 -22.57
CA GLN A 111 2.83 1.71 -23.26
C GLN A 111 2.63 0.20 -23.01
N GLY A 112 1.73 -0.16 -22.10
CA GLY A 112 1.45 -1.54 -21.70
C GLY A 112 2.27 -2.03 -20.51
N ASP A 113 3.16 -1.22 -19.94
CA ASP A 113 3.96 -1.62 -18.78
C ASP A 113 3.09 -1.69 -17.52
N GLY A 114 3.24 -2.80 -16.78
CA GLY A 114 2.56 -3.05 -15.52
C GLY A 114 3.11 -2.19 -14.39
N TYR A 115 2.22 -1.69 -13.53
CA TYR A 115 2.57 -1.02 -12.28
C TYR A 115 1.53 -1.32 -11.20
N PHE A 116 1.92 -1.20 -9.94
CA PHE A 116 1.04 -1.45 -8.81
C PHE A 116 0.35 -0.19 -8.31
N VAL A 117 -0.95 -0.30 -8.08
CA VAL A 117 -1.77 0.74 -7.49
C VAL A 117 -2.18 0.30 -6.08
N PRO A 118 -1.75 1.01 -5.02
CA PRO A 118 -2.28 0.77 -3.69
C PRO A 118 -3.72 1.26 -3.59
N VAL A 119 -4.57 0.47 -2.95
CA VAL A 119 -6.00 0.73 -2.76
C VAL A 119 -6.36 0.45 -1.31
N THR A 120 -6.97 1.42 -0.64
CA THR A 120 -7.47 1.23 0.73
C THR A 120 -8.91 0.76 0.69
N ARG A 121 -9.18 -0.44 1.21
CA ARG A 121 -10.53 -0.99 1.33
C ARG A 121 -10.98 -0.99 2.78
N LEU A 122 -12.20 -0.53 3.02
CA LEU A 122 -12.86 -0.70 4.31
C LEU A 122 -13.49 -2.09 4.38
N VAL A 123 -13.10 -2.87 5.38
CA VAL A 123 -13.62 -4.22 5.65
C VAL A 123 -14.20 -4.30 7.05
N GLU A 124 -15.03 -5.31 7.30
CA GLU A 124 -15.42 -5.65 8.66
C GLU A 124 -14.18 -5.88 9.54
N ARG A 125 -14.20 -5.34 10.75
CA ARG A 125 -13.08 -5.43 11.67
C ARG A 125 -12.82 -6.90 12.04
N GLN A 126 -11.57 -7.32 11.87
CA GLN A 126 -11.09 -8.65 12.21
C GLN A 126 -9.84 -8.54 13.09
N ASN A 127 -9.56 -9.56 13.90
CA ASN A 127 -8.38 -9.58 14.76
C ASN A 127 -7.07 -9.69 13.96
N ASP A 128 -7.11 -10.40 12.83
CA ASP A 128 -5.96 -10.62 11.96
C ASP A 128 -6.07 -9.73 10.71
N ARG A 129 -5.43 -8.55 10.77
CA ARG A 129 -5.42 -7.58 9.67
C ARG A 129 -4.78 -8.14 8.41
N ALA A 130 -3.75 -8.97 8.54
CA ALA A 130 -3.04 -9.56 7.40
C ALA A 130 -3.92 -10.57 6.68
N ARG A 131 -4.65 -11.41 7.42
CA ARG A 131 -5.60 -12.36 6.86
C ARG A 131 -6.76 -11.67 6.17
N ALA A 132 -7.27 -10.58 6.75
CA ALA A 132 -8.30 -9.77 6.12
C ALA A 132 -7.79 -9.12 4.81
N ALA A 133 -6.59 -8.52 4.83
CA ALA A 133 -5.99 -7.93 3.64
C ALA A 133 -5.77 -8.96 2.53
N LEU A 134 -5.19 -10.12 2.84
CA LEU A 134 -4.99 -11.19 1.87
C LEU A 134 -6.31 -11.73 1.33
N GLY A 135 -7.33 -11.89 2.18
CA GLY A 135 -8.66 -12.31 1.74
C GLY A 135 -9.30 -11.31 0.76
N GLU A 136 -9.12 -10.01 0.97
CA GLU A 136 -9.59 -9.00 0.02
C GLU A 136 -8.75 -8.90 -1.26
N LEU A 137 -7.44 -9.14 -1.17
CA LEU A 137 -6.57 -9.22 -2.34
C LEU A 137 -7.02 -10.34 -3.28
N ILE A 138 -7.37 -11.51 -2.72
CA ILE A 138 -7.89 -12.66 -3.48
C ILE A 138 -9.22 -12.35 -4.17
N LYS A 139 -10.07 -11.52 -3.56
CA LYS A 139 -11.34 -11.07 -4.18
C LYS A 139 -11.12 -10.16 -5.40
N GLY A 140 -9.95 -9.55 -5.54
CA GLY A 140 -9.64 -8.61 -6.62
C GLY A 140 -10.12 -7.17 -6.36
N PRO A 141 -9.84 -6.25 -7.29
CA PRO A 141 -10.22 -4.83 -7.19
C PRO A 141 -11.73 -4.63 -7.41
N GLN A 142 -12.30 -3.57 -6.83
CA GLN A 142 -13.68 -3.18 -7.15
C GLN A 142 -13.74 -2.40 -8.47
N ASP A 143 -12.70 -1.61 -8.77
CA ASP A 143 -12.54 -0.93 -10.04
C ASP A 143 -11.89 -1.83 -11.09
N THR A 144 -12.66 -2.81 -11.58
CA THR A 144 -12.19 -3.76 -12.61
C THR A 144 -12.01 -3.11 -13.99
N LYS A 145 -12.28 -1.81 -14.14
CA LYS A 145 -12.06 -1.08 -15.41
C LYS A 145 -10.65 -0.51 -15.49
N SER A 146 -10.07 -0.14 -14.34
CA SER A 146 -8.75 0.48 -14.26
C SER A 146 -7.70 -0.41 -13.59
N LEU A 147 -8.13 -1.45 -12.86
CA LEU A 147 -7.24 -2.33 -12.10
C LEU A 147 -7.45 -3.79 -12.49
N GLU A 148 -6.35 -4.55 -12.45
CA GLU A 148 -6.28 -5.99 -12.68
C GLU A 148 -6.02 -6.73 -11.37
N ALA A 149 -6.70 -7.86 -11.17
CA ALA A 149 -6.46 -8.74 -10.03
C ALA A 149 -5.08 -9.39 -10.16
N VAL A 150 -4.38 -9.53 -9.03
CA VAL A 150 -3.03 -10.12 -8.96
C VAL A 150 -3.04 -11.56 -8.42
N MET A 151 -4.13 -11.97 -7.79
CA MET A 151 -4.30 -13.31 -7.24
C MET A 151 -5.19 -14.16 -8.15
N LEU A 152 -5.04 -15.48 -8.06
CA LEU A 152 -5.94 -16.40 -8.74
C LEU A 152 -7.29 -16.47 -7.99
N ALA A 153 -8.41 -16.49 -8.73
CA ALA A 153 -9.74 -16.37 -8.12
C ALA A 153 -10.08 -17.49 -7.12
N ASN A 154 -9.41 -18.65 -7.22
CA ASN A 154 -9.66 -19.83 -6.39
C ASN A 154 -8.56 -20.07 -5.33
N THR A 155 -7.65 -19.10 -5.13
CA THR A 155 -6.64 -19.16 -4.07
C THR A 155 -7.29 -19.37 -2.71
N LYS A 156 -6.80 -20.34 -1.93
CA LYS A 156 -7.17 -20.49 -0.51
C LYS A 156 -5.97 -20.26 0.39
N VAL A 157 -6.20 -19.59 1.51
CA VAL A 157 -5.18 -19.40 2.55
C VAL A 157 -5.25 -20.57 3.53
N GLU A 158 -4.23 -21.42 3.53
CA GLU A 158 -4.11 -22.54 4.48
C GLU A 158 -3.51 -22.07 5.81
N GLU A 159 -2.45 -21.27 5.74
CA GLU A 159 -1.75 -20.73 6.91
C GLU A 159 -1.33 -19.29 6.64
N LEU A 160 -1.45 -18.44 7.65
CA LEU A 160 -0.88 -17.10 7.66
C LEU A 160 -0.44 -16.79 9.08
N ALA A 161 0.84 -16.48 9.26
CA ALA A 161 1.40 -16.15 10.56
C ALA A 161 2.60 -15.20 10.42
N LEU A 162 2.68 -14.19 11.28
CA LEU A 162 3.88 -13.39 11.45
C LEU A 162 4.81 -14.11 12.44
N LYS A 163 6.02 -14.46 12.01
CA LYS A 163 7.07 -15.02 12.86
C LYS A 163 8.32 -14.15 12.77
N SER A 164 8.71 -13.56 13.90
CA SER A 164 9.78 -12.56 13.97
C SER A 164 9.54 -11.39 13.01
N ASP A 165 10.32 -11.30 11.94
CA ASP A 165 10.29 -10.25 10.91
C ASP A 165 9.75 -10.77 9.57
N THR A 166 9.16 -11.97 9.54
CA THR A 166 8.72 -12.63 8.30
C THR A 166 7.26 -13.06 8.39
N VAL A 167 6.46 -12.65 7.40
CA VAL A 167 5.11 -13.19 7.22
C VAL A 167 5.21 -14.54 6.50
N GLN A 168 4.80 -15.62 7.15
CA GLN A 168 4.70 -16.94 6.54
C GLN A 168 3.29 -17.12 6.00
N VAL A 169 3.17 -17.40 4.70
CA VAL A 169 1.88 -17.67 4.04
C VAL A 169 1.93 -18.99 3.30
N LYS A 170 0.93 -19.84 3.53
CA LYS A 170 0.69 -21.07 2.78
C LYS A 170 -0.61 -20.94 2.02
N LEU A 171 -0.53 -21.11 0.71
CA LEU A 171 -1.64 -21.01 -0.22
C LEU A 171 -1.94 -22.38 -0.84
N LYS A 172 -3.21 -22.62 -1.12
CA LYS A 172 -3.68 -23.72 -1.95
C LYS A 172 -4.17 -23.16 -3.27
N GLU A 173 -3.63 -23.70 -4.37
CA GLU A 173 -3.99 -23.33 -5.74
C GLU A 173 -4.36 -24.57 -6.54
N GLN A 174 -5.58 -24.64 -7.05
CA GLN A 174 -6.01 -25.84 -7.79
C GLN A 174 -5.30 -25.97 -9.14
N ASP A 175 -5.08 -24.85 -9.81
CA ASP A 175 -4.58 -24.80 -11.19
C ASP A 175 -3.06 -24.62 -11.28
N TRP A 176 -2.34 -24.73 -10.15
CA TRP A 176 -0.89 -24.65 -10.10
C TRP A 176 -0.27 -25.96 -9.61
N ALA A 177 0.79 -26.40 -10.30
CA ALA A 177 1.59 -27.57 -9.94
C ALA A 177 3.07 -27.19 -9.77
N ALA A 178 3.80 -27.96 -8.95
CA ALA A 178 5.23 -27.74 -8.74
C ALA A 178 6.00 -27.77 -10.07
N GLY A 179 6.85 -26.77 -10.29
CA GLY A 179 7.60 -26.57 -11.53
C GLY A 179 6.93 -25.64 -12.54
N MET A 180 5.66 -25.25 -12.34
CA MET A 180 5.04 -24.18 -13.11
C MET A 180 5.52 -22.81 -12.61
N THR A 181 5.68 -21.87 -13.56
CA THR A 181 5.97 -20.48 -13.21
C THR A 181 4.75 -19.83 -12.57
N MET A 182 5.02 -18.91 -11.65
CA MET A 182 4.00 -18.04 -11.04
C MET A 182 4.02 -16.69 -11.75
N PRO A 183 2.86 -16.03 -11.93
CA PRO A 183 2.84 -14.64 -12.37
C PRO A 183 3.66 -13.79 -11.39
N THR A 184 4.59 -12.99 -11.90
CA THR A 184 5.41 -12.10 -11.07
C THR A 184 4.52 -11.14 -10.28
N GLU A 185 3.43 -10.67 -10.90
CA GLU A 185 2.48 -9.76 -10.29
C GLU A 185 1.78 -10.34 -9.06
N MET A 186 1.56 -11.66 -9.05
CA MET A 186 0.99 -12.37 -7.90
C MET A 186 1.94 -12.31 -6.71
N MET A 187 3.23 -12.60 -6.94
CA MET A 187 4.23 -12.59 -5.87
C MET A 187 4.43 -11.18 -5.32
N GLU A 188 4.60 -10.19 -6.20
CA GLU A 188 4.81 -8.80 -5.79
C GLU A 188 3.58 -8.21 -5.10
N GLY A 189 2.37 -8.41 -5.65
CA GLY A 189 1.13 -7.94 -5.03
C GLY A 189 0.89 -8.55 -3.65
N LEU A 190 1.22 -9.84 -3.48
CA LEU A 190 1.18 -10.55 -2.20
C LEU A 190 2.18 -9.96 -1.20
N VAL A 191 3.44 -9.78 -1.60
CA VAL A 191 4.50 -9.20 -0.76
C VAL A 191 4.13 -7.78 -0.35
N LEU A 192 3.74 -6.93 -1.29
CA LEU A 192 3.37 -5.53 -1.03
C LEU A 192 2.18 -5.42 -0.07
N THR A 193 1.16 -6.24 -0.25
CA THR A 193 -0.05 -6.23 0.60
C THR A 193 0.24 -6.74 2.01
N LEU A 194 0.95 -7.87 2.16
CA LEU A 194 1.22 -8.46 3.47
C LEU A 194 2.21 -7.64 4.30
N THR A 195 3.24 -7.07 3.66
CA THR A 195 4.22 -6.21 4.34
C THR A 195 3.59 -4.89 4.78
N GLU A 196 2.66 -4.32 3.99
CA GLU A 196 1.88 -3.13 4.39
C GLU A 196 0.91 -3.45 5.54
N ALA A 197 0.26 -4.62 5.53
CA ALA A 197 -0.70 -4.99 6.57
C ALA A 197 -0.05 -5.32 7.93
N THR A 198 1.20 -5.81 7.92
CA THR A 198 1.91 -6.29 9.12
C THR A 198 3.03 -5.38 9.60
N GLY A 199 3.60 -4.55 8.72
CA GLY A 199 4.85 -3.82 8.96
C GLY A 199 6.11 -4.69 8.91
N ALA A 200 5.99 -5.98 8.60
CA ALA A 200 7.13 -6.87 8.44
C ALA A 200 7.86 -6.59 7.12
N PRO A 201 9.20 -6.73 7.06
CA PRO A 201 9.97 -6.43 5.85
C PRO A 201 9.87 -7.49 4.74
N LYS A 202 9.46 -8.72 5.05
CA LYS A 202 9.52 -9.85 4.10
C LYS A 202 8.41 -10.88 4.28
N VAL A 203 8.19 -11.67 3.23
CA VAL A 203 7.17 -12.72 3.15
C VAL A 203 7.79 -14.03 2.66
N ALA A 204 7.56 -15.11 3.38
CA ALA A 204 7.88 -16.47 2.93
C ALA A 204 6.60 -17.14 2.41
N VAL A 205 6.64 -17.61 1.16
CA VAL A 205 5.47 -18.14 0.46
C VAL A 205 5.64 -19.63 0.19
N ALA A 206 4.59 -20.41 0.46
CA ALA A 206 4.47 -21.77 -0.03
C ALA A 206 3.14 -21.95 -0.75
N VAL A 207 3.15 -22.64 -1.88
CA VAL A 207 1.94 -22.97 -2.65
C VAL A 207 1.84 -24.49 -2.78
N ASN A 208 0.69 -25.05 -2.42
CA ASN A 208 0.44 -26.50 -2.42
C ASN A 208 1.52 -27.31 -1.67
N GLY A 209 2.09 -26.74 -0.60
CA GLY A 209 3.16 -27.35 0.18
C GLY A 209 4.58 -27.21 -0.40
N SER A 210 4.74 -26.62 -1.59
CA SER A 210 6.05 -26.33 -2.18
C SER A 210 6.50 -24.91 -1.86
N THR A 211 7.77 -24.75 -1.47
CA THR A 211 8.47 -23.46 -1.40
C THR A 211 9.32 -23.20 -2.64
N LYS A 212 9.47 -24.19 -3.54
CA LYS A 212 10.21 -24.08 -4.78
C LYS A 212 9.35 -23.41 -5.84
N LEU A 213 9.26 -22.09 -5.75
CA LEU A 213 8.46 -21.25 -6.62
C LEU A 213 9.40 -20.45 -7.52
N THR A 214 9.02 -20.31 -8.78
CA THR A 214 9.77 -19.53 -9.78
C THR A 214 8.81 -18.58 -10.48
N GLY A 215 9.18 -17.31 -10.58
CA GLY A 215 8.42 -16.28 -11.28
C GLY A 215 8.54 -16.37 -12.79
N ALA A 216 7.68 -15.65 -13.51
CA ALA A 216 7.77 -15.53 -14.98
C ALA A 216 9.02 -14.77 -15.44
N ASP A 217 9.60 -13.96 -14.54
CA ASP A 217 10.88 -13.26 -14.63
C ASP A 217 12.11 -14.18 -14.40
N SER A 218 11.92 -15.47 -14.12
CA SER A 218 12.95 -16.44 -13.72
C SER A 218 13.54 -16.24 -12.32
N GLU A 219 12.97 -15.36 -11.49
CA GLU A 219 13.36 -15.22 -10.08
C GLU A 219 12.85 -16.41 -9.25
N THR A 220 13.60 -16.79 -8.22
CA THR A 220 13.22 -17.90 -7.32
C THR A 220 12.78 -17.38 -5.96
N TYR A 221 11.69 -17.90 -5.42
CA TYR A 221 11.11 -17.45 -4.15
C TYR A 221 11.23 -18.49 -3.04
N GLU A 222 12.29 -19.31 -3.07
CA GLU A 222 12.59 -20.30 -2.02
C GLU A 222 12.94 -19.65 -0.68
N GLN A 223 13.54 -18.46 -0.73
CA GLN A 223 13.83 -17.63 0.43
C GLN A 223 12.73 -16.59 0.63
N PRO A 224 12.56 -16.06 1.87
CA PRO A 224 11.64 -14.97 2.11
C PRO A 224 11.91 -13.79 1.18
N VAL A 225 10.85 -13.32 0.50
CA VAL A 225 10.90 -12.21 -0.45
C VAL A 225 10.77 -10.90 0.31
N GLU A 226 11.72 -10.00 0.15
CA GLU A 226 11.71 -8.67 0.77
C GLU A 226 10.75 -7.73 0.05
N ARG A 227 10.18 -6.78 0.80
CA ARG A 227 9.43 -5.67 0.22
C ARG A 227 10.37 -4.88 -0.72
N PRO A 228 10.00 -4.65 -1.99
CA PRO A 228 10.81 -3.85 -2.90
C PRO A 228 11.10 -2.46 -2.33
N ALA A 229 12.37 -2.04 -2.39
CA ALA A 229 12.78 -0.71 -1.93
C ALA A 229 12.24 0.41 -2.84
N GLN A 230 12.00 0.10 -4.12
CA GLN A 230 11.35 0.98 -5.08
C GLN A 230 10.15 0.27 -5.66
N ILE A 231 8.99 0.93 -5.61
CA ILE A 231 7.73 0.43 -6.19
C ILE A 231 7.47 1.27 -7.44
N ASN A 232 7.11 0.62 -8.55
CA ASN A 232 6.84 1.28 -9.84
C ASN A 232 8.03 2.10 -10.36
N ALA A 233 9.26 1.59 -10.20
CA ALA A 233 10.45 2.27 -10.69
C ALA A 233 10.33 2.50 -12.20
N TYR A 234 10.54 3.74 -12.65
CA TYR A 234 10.55 4.07 -14.07
C TYR A 234 11.78 3.45 -14.73
N THR A 235 11.57 2.39 -15.51
CA THR A 235 12.58 1.83 -16.41
C THR A 235 12.49 2.63 -17.71
N GLY A 236 13.35 3.65 -17.83
CA GLY A 236 13.34 4.56 -18.98
C GLY A 236 13.79 3.95 -20.30
#